data_AF-A0A671MNW1-F1
#
_entry.id   AF-A0A671MNW1-F1
#
_cell.length_a   1.000
_cell.length_b   1.000
_cell.length_c   1.000
_cell.angle_alpha   90.00
_cell.angle_beta   90.00
_cell.angle_gamma   90.00
#
_symmetry.space_group_name_H-M   'P 1'
#
loop_
_entity.id
_entity.type
_entity.pdbx_description
1 polymer ?
#
loop_
_entity_poly.entity_id
_entity_poly.type
_entity_poly.pdbx_seq_one_letter_code
_entity_poly.pdbx_strand_id
1 'polypeptide(L)'
;MFSSGKVVELFYDVVSPYSWLAFEVLCRYRNVWNIDLKFKPAYLTGVIYGSGNQPAGMNPSKLTYIVSDLTLLSEYFGVPMFRPSDLSDKGIQLQACFYGGRESSTRSFAK
;
A
#
# COMPACT_ATOMS: atom_id res chain seq x y z
N MET A 1 -30.38 -13.14 14.21
CA MET A 1 -29.82 -12.94 12.85
C MET A 1 -28.55 -12.14 12.99
N PHE A 2 -27.38 -12.74 12.79
CA PHE A 2 -26.15 -11.96 12.65
C PHE A 2 -26.27 -11.16 11.34
N SER A 3 -26.22 -9.84 11.43
CA SER A 3 -26.19 -8.96 10.24
C SER A 3 -25.04 -9.41 9.34
N SER A 4 -25.31 -9.69 8.06
CA SER A 4 -24.23 -10.04 7.13
C SER A 4 -23.26 -8.87 7.07
N GLY A 5 -22.01 -9.11 7.46
CA GLY A 5 -20.99 -8.06 7.51
C GLY A 5 -20.91 -7.29 6.20
N LYS A 6 -20.57 -6.00 6.29
CA LYS A 6 -20.43 -5.17 5.08
C LYS A 6 -19.22 -5.67 4.29
N VAL A 7 -19.39 -5.84 2.98
CA VAL A 7 -18.27 -6.21 2.10
C VAL A 7 -17.39 -4.98 1.88
N VAL A 8 -16.09 -5.14 2.10
CA VAL A 8 -15.07 -4.11 1.84
C VAL A 8 -14.06 -4.70 0.86
N GLU A 9 -13.92 -4.09 -0.31
CA GLU A 9 -12.95 -4.53 -1.32
C GLU A 9 -11.73 -3.61 -1.32
N LEU A 10 -10.55 -4.17 -1.03
CA LEU A 10 -9.28 -3.47 -1.13
C LEU A 10 -8.61 -3.82 -2.46
N PHE A 11 -8.60 -2.86 -3.38
CA PHE A 11 -7.77 -2.92 -4.58
C PHE A 11 -6.37 -2.47 -4.23
N TYR A 12 -5.38 -3.36 -4.35
CA TYR A 12 -4.01 -3.09 -3.91
C TYR A 12 -3.00 -3.48 -4.97
N ASP A 13 -1.91 -2.74 -5.00
CA ASP A 13 -0.70 -3.12 -5.72
C ASP A 13 0.45 -3.13 -4.71
N VAL A 14 1.25 -4.19 -4.71
CA VAL A 14 2.41 -4.34 -3.81
C VAL A 14 3.42 -3.21 -3.98
N VAL A 15 3.40 -2.60 -5.15
CA VAL A 15 4.30 -1.51 -5.49
C VAL A 15 3.91 -0.18 -4.79
N SER A 16 2.69 -0.11 -4.23
CA SER A 16 2.14 1.08 -3.59
C SER A 16 2.34 1.06 -2.07
N PRO A 17 3.13 1.99 -1.50
CA PRO A 17 3.35 2.04 -0.04
C PRO A 17 2.07 2.34 0.75
N TYR A 18 1.18 3.15 0.19
CA TYR A 18 -0.11 3.45 0.80
C TYR A 18 -1.06 2.25 0.80
N SER A 19 -0.97 1.39 -0.21
CA SER A 19 -1.75 0.14 -0.23
C SER A 19 -1.32 -0.81 0.89
N TRP A 20 -0.03 -0.83 1.25
CA TRP A 20 0.48 -1.60 2.38
C TRP A 20 -0.07 -1.09 3.73
N LEU A 21 -0.09 0.23 3.94
CA LEU A 21 -0.70 0.83 5.14
C LEU A 21 -2.18 0.46 5.25
N ALA A 22 -2.93 0.64 4.16
CA ALA A 22 -4.35 0.32 4.12
C ALA A 22 -4.59 -1.17 4.42
N PHE A 23 -3.77 -2.06 3.87
CA PHE A 23 -3.82 -3.49 4.16
C PHE A 23 -3.65 -3.80 5.65
N GLU A 24 -2.59 -3.29 6.28
CA GLU A 24 -2.30 -3.54 7.70
C GLU A 24 -3.43 -2.98 8.59
N VAL A 25 -3.92 -1.77 8.31
CA VAL A 25 -5.02 -1.16 9.05
C VAL A 25 -6.31 -1.98 8.89
N LEU A 26 -6.71 -2.30 7.67
CA LEU A 26 -7.95 -3.06 7.43
C LEU A 26 -7.88 -4.46 8.02
N CYS A 27 -6.70 -5.10 8.04
CA CYS A 27 -6.51 -6.39 8.71
C CYS A 27 -6.75 -6.29 10.22
N ARG A 28 -6.29 -5.20 10.88
CA ARG A 28 -6.53 -4.97 12.31
C ARG A 28 -8.01 -4.75 12.63
N TYR A 29 -8.73 -4.04 11.76
CA TYR A 29 -10.14 -3.71 11.97
C TYR A 29 -11.12 -4.76 11.48
N ARG A 30 -10.68 -5.78 10.73
CA ARG A 30 -11.53 -6.87 10.22
C ARG A 30 -12.42 -7.49 11.29
N ASN A 31 -11.86 -7.74 12.48
CA ASN A 31 -12.55 -8.38 13.59
C ASN A 31 -13.36 -7.39 14.44
N VAL A 32 -13.14 -6.08 14.30
CA VAL A 32 -13.82 -5.02 15.06
C VAL A 32 -15.07 -4.54 14.34
N TRP A 33 -15.01 -4.42 13.01
CA TRP A 33 -16.06 -3.75 12.22
C TRP A 33 -17.09 -4.69 11.58
N ASN A 34 -17.04 -5.99 11.87
CA ASN A 34 -17.90 -7.00 11.24
C ASN A 34 -17.94 -6.84 9.71
N ILE A 35 -16.77 -6.89 9.07
CA ILE A 35 -16.62 -6.71 7.62
C ILE A 35 -16.16 -7.98 6.93
N ASP A 36 -16.66 -8.21 5.72
CA ASP A 36 -16.12 -9.19 4.78
C ASP A 36 -15.07 -8.51 3.90
N LEU A 37 -13.82 -8.54 4.35
CA LEU A 37 -12.70 -7.92 3.68
C LEU A 37 -12.19 -8.80 2.53
N LYS A 38 -12.29 -8.29 1.30
CA LYS A 38 -11.83 -8.96 0.08
C LYS A 38 -10.63 -8.23 -0.52
N PHE A 39 -9.55 -8.95 -0.76
CA PHE A 39 -8.36 -8.43 -1.39
C PHE A 39 -8.43 -8.62 -2.92
N LYS A 40 -8.16 -7.55 -3.66
CA LYS A 40 -8.19 -7.52 -5.13
C LYS A 40 -6.85 -6.98 -5.65
N PRO A 41 -5.94 -7.85 -6.09
CA PRO A 41 -4.72 -7.39 -6.76
C PRO A 41 -5.08 -6.52 -7.97
N ALA A 42 -4.46 -5.35 -8.08
CA ALA A 42 -4.69 -4.39 -9.14
C ALA A 42 -3.36 -3.87 -9.70
N TYR A 43 -3.33 -3.54 -10.99
CA TYR A 43 -2.15 -2.98 -11.64
C TYR A 43 -2.17 -1.45 -11.56
N LEU A 44 -1.48 -0.89 -10.56
CA LEU A 44 -1.53 0.54 -10.24
C LEU A 44 -1.11 1.41 -11.43
N THR A 45 -0.03 1.04 -12.12
CA THR A 45 0.45 1.77 -13.29
C THR A 45 -0.62 1.83 -14.39
N GLY A 46 -1.32 0.72 -14.63
CA GLY A 46 -2.44 0.68 -15.57
C GLY A 46 -3.61 1.56 -15.15
N VAL A 47 -3.93 1.61 -13.86
CA VAL A 47 -4.99 2.49 -13.31
C VAL A 47 -4.61 3.98 -13.48
N ILE A 48 -3.36 4.35 -13.20
CA ILE A 48 -2.88 5.73 -13.34
C ILE A 48 -3.01 6.18 -14.81
N TYR A 49 -2.47 5.41 -15.75
CA TYR A 49 -2.54 5.76 -17.18
C TYR A 49 -3.97 5.68 -17.73
N GLY A 50 -4.73 4.63 -17.37
CA GLY A 50 -6.10 4.44 -17.84
C GLY A 50 -7.09 5.50 -17.35
N SER A 51 -6.80 6.16 -16.21
CA SER A 51 -7.60 7.26 -15.68
C SER A 51 -7.14 8.65 -16.16
N GLY A 52 -6.08 8.74 -16.95
CA GLY A 52 -5.49 10.04 -17.35
C GLY A 52 -4.75 10.77 -16.22
N ASN A 53 -4.53 10.10 -15.08
CA ASN A 53 -3.78 10.66 -13.97
C ASN A 53 -2.27 10.64 -14.25
N GLN A 54 -1.56 11.58 -13.64
CA GLN A 54 -0.10 11.62 -13.68
C GLN A 54 0.47 10.97 -12.42
N PRO A 55 1.52 10.13 -12.53
CA PRO A 55 2.23 9.57 -11.38
C PRO A 55 2.69 10.67 -10.42
N ALA A 56 2.43 10.50 -9.12
CA ALA A 56 2.79 11.50 -8.11
C ALA A 56 4.31 11.79 -8.07
N GLY A 57 5.14 10.79 -8.39
CA GLY A 57 6.59 10.93 -8.46
C GLY A 57 7.12 11.83 -9.59
N MET A 58 6.28 12.18 -10.57
CA MET A 58 6.68 13.13 -11.61
C MET A 58 6.73 14.58 -11.11
N ASN A 59 6.08 14.88 -9.98
CA ASN A 59 6.18 16.19 -9.34
C ASN A 59 7.21 16.13 -8.19
N PRO A 60 8.35 16.83 -8.28
CA PRO A 60 9.40 16.76 -7.26
C PRO A 60 8.94 17.17 -5.86
N SER A 61 8.05 18.16 -5.75
CA SER A 61 7.51 18.58 -4.45
C SER A 61 6.63 17.50 -3.82
N LYS A 62 5.79 16.84 -4.62
CA LYS A 62 4.98 15.70 -4.14
C LYS A 62 5.86 14.52 -3.75
N LEU A 63 6.94 14.30 -4.51
CA LEU A 63 7.88 13.23 -4.24
C LEU A 63 8.54 13.38 -2.87
N THR A 64 9.09 14.57 -2.59
CA THR A 64 9.68 14.89 -1.29
C THR A 64 8.66 14.74 -0.16
N TYR A 65 7.42 15.19 -0.39
CA TYR A 65 6.35 15.07 0.60
C TYR A 65 6.00 13.61 0.93
N ILE A 66 5.84 12.75 -0.09
CA ILE A 66 5.54 11.31 0.11
C ILE A 66 6.59 10.65 1.00
N VAL A 67 7.87 11.01 0.82
CA VAL A 67 8.96 10.46 1.62
C VAL A 67 8.84 10.84 3.10
N SER A 68 8.49 12.10 3.42
CA SER A 68 8.24 12.52 4.80
C SER A 68 6.95 11.94 5.37
N ASP A 69 5.89 11.88 4.56
CA ASP A 69 4.57 11.39 4.95
C ASP A 69 4.62 9.91 5.33
N LEU A 70 5.26 9.07 4.52
CA LEU A 70 5.39 7.65 4.82
C LEU A 70 6.20 7.36 6.09
N THR A 71 7.17 8.20 6.44
CA THR A 71 7.87 8.11 7.73
C THR A 71 6.92 8.39 8.89
N LEU A 72 6.11 9.45 8.80
CA LEU A 72 5.13 9.78 9.84
C LEU A 72 4.03 8.71 9.96
N LEU A 73 3.52 8.21 8.83
CA LEU A 73 2.47 7.19 8.81
C LEU A 73 2.98 5.83 9.33
N SER A 74 4.24 5.49 9.07
CA SER A 74 4.91 4.32 9.65
C SER A 74 4.85 4.36 11.17
N GLU A 75 5.22 5.50 11.76
CA GLU A 75 5.20 5.69 13.22
C GLU A 75 3.77 5.71 13.76
N TYR A 76 2.88 6.48 13.13
CA TYR A 76 1.49 6.65 13.55
C TYR A 76 0.71 5.33 13.54
N PHE A 77 0.84 4.54 12.48
CA PHE A 77 0.20 3.24 12.38
C PHE A 77 1.04 2.10 12.98
N GLY A 78 2.27 2.35 13.42
CA GLY A 78 3.17 1.29 13.89
C GLY A 78 3.38 0.19 12.85
N VAL A 79 3.48 0.55 11.57
CA VAL A 79 3.74 -0.38 10.46
C VAL A 79 5.19 -0.20 10.03
N PRO A 80 6.04 -1.24 10.11
CA PRO A 80 7.45 -1.10 9.79
C PRO A 80 7.64 -0.81 8.30
N MET A 81 8.22 0.34 8.02
CA MET A 81 8.44 0.88 6.68
C MET A 81 9.91 1.25 6.52
N PHE A 82 10.58 0.65 5.54
CA PHE A 82 11.99 0.93 5.24
C PHE A 82 12.12 1.85 4.03
N ARG A 83 13.05 2.80 4.08
CA ARG A 83 13.46 3.59 2.91
C ARG A 83 14.74 2.97 2.36
N PRO A 84 14.85 2.68 1.04
CA PRO A 84 16.12 2.27 0.44
C PRO A 84 17.15 3.38 0.55
N SER A 85 18.40 3.00 0.78
CA SER A 85 19.55 3.89 0.84
C SER A 85 19.84 4.56 -0.52
N ASP A 86 19.57 3.85 -1.61
CA ASP A 86 19.90 4.29 -2.98
C ASP A 86 18.63 4.73 -3.73
N LEU A 87 18.34 6.03 -3.69
CA LEU A 87 17.29 6.67 -4.48
C LEU A 87 17.82 7.22 -5.82
N SER A 88 19.11 7.08 -6.12
CA SER A 88 19.82 7.94 -7.09
C SER A 88 19.77 7.52 -8.56
N ASP A 89 19.45 6.28 -8.96
CA ASP A 89 19.70 5.87 -10.36
C ASP A 89 18.48 5.52 -11.23
N LYS A 90 17.27 5.47 -10.68
CA LYS A 90 16.05 5.36 -11.50
C LYS A 90 14.89 5.96 -10.72
N GLY A 91 14.34 7.10 -11.16
CA GLY A 91 13.14 7.75 -10.59
C GLY A 91 11.83 6.92 -10.64
N ILE A 92 11.97 5.60 -10.81
CA ILE A 92 10.92 4.59 -10.94
C ILE A 92 10.96 3.61 -9.73
N GLN A 93 12.01 3.65 -8.90
CA GLN A 93 12.21 2.72 -7.79
C GLN A 93 11.77 3.27 -6.42
N LEU A 94 10.71 4.08 -6.36
CA LEU A 94 9.95 4.22 -5.10
C LEU A 94 8.93 3.09 -4.91
N GLN A 95 8.86 2.21 -5.89
CA GLN A 95 7.71 1.37 -6.15
C GLN A 95 7.83 -0.05 -5.59
N ALA A 96 8.63 -0.31 -4.55
CA ALA A 96 8.65 -1.65 -3.93
C ALA A 96 9.14 -1.69 -2.48
N CYS A 97 9.39 -0.54 -1.85
CA CYS A 97 10.49 -0.50 -0.91
C CYS A 97 10.14 -0.45 0.58
N PHE A 98 8.88 -0.61 0.95
CA PHE A 98 8.48 -0.61 2.37
C PHE A 98 8.18 -2.02 2.93
N TYR A 99 8.67 -3.08 2.27
CA TYR A 99 8.51 -4.46 2.73
C TYR A 99 9.54 -4.82 3.81
N GLY A 100 9.16 -4.58 5.06
CA GLY A 100 9.84 -5.14 6.21
C GLY A 100 9.57 -6.64 6.41
N GLY A 101 10.50 -7.49 5.96
CA GLY A 101 10.84 -8.75 6.66
C GLY A 101 9.85 -9.93 6.62
N ARG A 102 8.83 -9.98 5.76
CA ARG A 102 7.97 -11.17 5.59
C ARG A 102 7.86 -11.65 4.14
N GLU A 103 9.00 -11.97 3.52
CA GLU A 103 9.04 -12.64 2.20
C GLU A 103 8.33 -14.01 2.19
N SER A 104 8.20 -14.67 3.35
CA SER A 104 7.59 -15.99 3.46
C SER A 104 6.06 -16.00 3.44
N SER A 105 5.40 -14.85 3.64
CA SER A 105 3.93 -14.79 3.69
C SER A 105 3.29 -14.49 2.32
N THR A 106 4.00 -13.80 1.42
CA THR A 106 3.48 -13.37 0.10
C THR A 106 3.12 -14.53 -0.83
N ARG A 107 3.79 -15.70 -0.71
CA ARG A 107 3.41 -16.92 -1.45
C ARG A 107 2.05 -17.49 -1.05
N SER A 108 1.53 -17.15 0.12
CA SER A 108 0.20 -17.57 0.56
C SER A 108 -0.90 -16.58 0.20
N PHE A 109 -0.56 -15.37 -0.25
CA PHE A 109 -1.54 -14.33 -0.62
C PHE A 109 -1.93 -14.37 -2.11
N ALA A 110 -1.25 -15.19 -2.92
CA ALA A 110 -1.57 -15.43 -4.33
C ALA A 110 -2.17 -16.83 -4.59
N LYS A 111 -2.74 -17.47 -3.56
CA LYS A 111 -3.56 -18.68 -3.69
C LYS A 111 -4.95 -18.45 -3.12
#